data_AF-A0A6G3SH42-F1
#
_entry.id   AF-A0A6G3SH42-F1
#
_cell.length_a   1.000
_cell.length_b   1.000
_cell.length_c   1.000
_cell.angle_alpha   90.00
_cell.angle_beta   90.00
_cell.angle_gamma   90.00
#
_symmetry.space_group_name_H-M   'P 1'
#
loop_
_entity.id
_entity.type
_entity.pdbx_description
1 polymer ?
#
loop_
_entity_poly.entity_id
_entity_poly.type
_entity_poly.pdbx_seq_one_letter_code
_entity_poly.pdbx_strand_id
1 'polypeptide(L)'
;AAVEAAAATGLHSPVQEGNVGAGTGALVGRLRGGVGTASTVLDSGITVAVLVVANAAGSALDPGTGALYGEFFAGRGPVTYPSPEVHEAADKRLAHTAAANGPAPLSDNAETSGTTGTTETTSTTGTTGSSGTTSTTGPTGPTGPTAPTAPTAPTAPTAPTGSTGSTGSTGTTGTTGTTGTTATTGTTKNDAPLNTTLAVVATDAVLTRAQAQKVAGTAHDGIARAVRPVHLLNDGDTVFAVATGTRPLDAANPLALNEILAAGADLVTRAIVRAVRAAESVKGPGGTHLSYSDLYGPRAH
;
A
#
# COMPACT_ATOMS: atom_id res chain seq x y z
N ALA A 1 -20.66 -4.19 20.07
CA ALA A 1 -19.31 -3.85 20.56
C ALA A 1 -18.75 -2.57 19.89
N ALA A 2 -18.18 -2.61 18.66
CA ALA A 2 -17.55 -1.40 18.08
C ALA A 2 -18.54 -0.25 17.79
N VAL A 3 -19.71 -0.56 17.22
CA VAL A 3 -20.78 0.43 16.96
C VAL A 3 -21.33 1.01 18.26
N GLU A 4 -21.53 0.18 19.28
CA GLU A 4 -22.02 0.62 20.60
C GLU A 4 -21.00 1.49 21.33
N ALA A 5 -19.70 1.15 21.25
CA ALA A 5 -18.63 1.97 21.79
C ALA A 5 -18.58 3.35 21.10
N ALA A 6 -18.72 3.38 19.77
CA ALA A 6 -18.81 4.64 19.02
C ALA A 6 -20.06 5.44 19.40
N ALA A 7 -21.23 4.80 19.53
CA ALA A 7 -22.47 5.44 19.93
C ALA A 7 -22.45 6.02 21.36
N ALA A 8 -21.59 5.46 22.23
CA ALA A 8 -21.39 5.96 23.59
C ALA A 8 -20.41 7.15 23.67
N THR A 9 -19.69 7.48 22.59
CA THR A 9 -18.79 8.65 22.58
C THR A 9 -19.56 9.95 22.38
N GLY A 10 -19.27 10.95 23.22
CA GLY A 10 -19.84 12.28 23.07
C GLY A 10 -19.35 12.98 21.81
N LEU A 11 -20.15 13.89 21.26
CA LEU A 11 -19.73 14.72 20.13
C LEU A 11 -18.44 15.47 20.48
N HIS A 12 -17.50 15.55 19.53
CA HIS A 12 -16.17 16.16 19.70
C HIS A 12 -15.23 15.47 20.69
N SER A 13 -15.55 14.26 21.16
CA SER A 13 -14.61 13.48 21.96
C SER A 13 -13.34 13.18 21.16
N PRO A 14 -12.15 13.20 21.79
CA PRO A 14 -10.92 12.76 21.14
C PRO A 14 -11.07 11.31 20.63
N VAL A 15 -10.61 11.07 19.42
CA VAL A 15 -10.52 9.71 18.87
C VAL A 15 -9.29 9.04 19.47
N GLN A 16 -9.47 7.84 20.03
CA GLN A 16 -8.35 7.04 20.52
C GLN A 16 -7.51 6.53 19.35
N GLU A 17 -6.19 6.74 19.42
CA GLU A 17 -5.21 6.34 18.39
C GLU A 17 -4.33 5.17 18.90
N GLY A 18 -3.54 4.57 18.01
CA GLY A 18 -2.61 3.48 18.33
C GLY A 18 -3.23 2.08 18.24
N ASN A 19 -2.89 1.21 19.20
CA ASN A 19 -3.21 -0.23 19.18
C ASN A 19 -4.67 -0.52 19.64
N VAL A 20 -5.66 0.09 18.99
CA VAL A 20 -7.07 0.01 19.41
C VAL A 20 -8.00 -0.37 18.27
N GLY A 21 -9.12 -1.01 18.59
CA GLY A 21 -10.12 -1.43 17.59
C GLY A 21 -9.50 -2.22 16.45
N ALA A 22 -9.74 -1.79 15.20
CA ALA A 22 -9.15 -2.39 14.01
C ALA A 22 -7.61 -2.25 13.93
N GLY A 23 -7.02 -1.29 14.65
CA GLY A 23 -5.57 -1.09 14.74
C GLY A 23 -4.85 -2.02 15.72
N THR A 24 -5.58 -2.80 16.54
CA THR A 24 -4.98 -3.67 17.57
C THR A 24 -3.94 -4.64 17.00
N GLY A 25 -4.19 -5.19 15.82
CA GLY A 25 -3.28 -6.12 15.14
C GLY A 25 -2.47 -5.51 14.00
N ALA A 26 -2.62 -4.21 13.73
CA ALA A 26 -2.14 -3.60 12.49
C ALA A 26 -0.61 -3.49 12.42
N LEU A 27 -0.07 -3.74 11.23
CA LEU A 27 1.36 -3.61 10.91
C LEU A 27 1.54 -2.79 9.63
N VAL A 28 2.52 -1.90 9.61
CA VAL A 28 2.94 -1.18 8.41
C VAL A 28 4.35 -1.64 8.07
N GLY A 29 4.46 -2.54 7.10
CA GLY A 29 5.68 -3.28 6.83
C GLY A 29 6.11 -4.07 8.07
N ARG A 30 7.26 -3.70 8.64
CA ARG A 30 7.86 -4.38 9.80
C ARG A 30 7.54 -3.69 11.14
N LEU A 31 6.90 -2.53 11.09
CA LEU A 31 6.57 -1.73 12.26
C LEU A 31 5.13 -1.98 12.69
N ARG A 32 4.85 -1.69 13.96
CA ARG A 32 3.48 -1.52 14.43
C ARG A 32 2.80 -0.40 13.66
N GLY A 33 1.64 -0.74 13.09
CA GLY A 33 0.65 0.21 12.61
C GLY A 33 -0.36 0.52 13.70
N GLY A 34 -1.52 1.04 13.31
CA GLY A 34 -2.57 1.34 14.29
C GLY A 34 -3.68 2.21 13.73
N VAL A 35 -4.49 2.74 14.63
CA VAL A 35 -5.47 3.79 14.33
C VAL A 35 -4.80 5.16 14.40
N GLY A 36 -5.06 6.01 13.42
CA GLY A 36 -4.65 7.41 13.45
C GLY A 36 -5.73 8.34 12.91
N THR A 37 -5.75 9.58 13.37
CA THR A 37 -6.70 10.60 12.92
C THR A 37 -6.04 11.96 12.71
N ALA A 38 -6.55 12.74 11.76
CA ALA A 38 -6.16 14.13 11.56
C ALA A 38 -7.36 14.94 11.05
N SER A 39 -7.38 16.24 11.34
CA SER A 39 -8.39 17.16 10.81
C SER A 39 -7.82 18.55 10.56
N THR A 40 -8.53 19.31 9.75
CA THR A 40 -8.31 20.74 9.54
C THR A 40 -9.64 21.44 9.28
N VAL A 41 -9.67 22.74 9.57
CA VAL A 41 -10.70 23.66 9.10
C VAL A 41 -10.09 24.43 7.94
N LEU A 42 -10.79 24.46 6.80
CA LEU A 42 -10.40 25.22 5.60
C LEU A 42 -10.76 26.70 5.78
N ASP A 43 -10.22 27.57 4.93
CA ASP A 43 -10.52 29.02 4.98
C ASP A 43 -12.01 29.31 4.75
N SER A 44 -12.69 28.43 4.01
CA SER A 44 -14.15 28.43 3.82
C SER A 44 -14.95 28.09 5.10
N GLY A 45 -14.30 27.70 6.18
CA GLY A 45 -14.91 27.21 7.43
C GLY A 45 -15.40 25.76 7.35
N ILE A 46 -15.20 25.08 6.23
CA ILE A 46 -15.47 23.64 6.05
C ILE A 46 -14.45 22.84 6.86
N THR A 47 -14.92 21.82 7.56
CA THR A 47 -14.05 20.86 8.24
C THR A 47 -13.80 19.65 7.34
N VAL A 48 -12.54 19.22 7.27
CA VAL A 48 -12.16 17.92 6.72
C VAL A 48 -11.45 17.14 7.82
N ALA A 49 -11.86 15.89 8.02
CA ALA A 49 -11.30 15.00 9.01
C ALA A 49 -11.04 13.63 8.40
N VAL A 50 -10.04 12.93 8.91
CA VAL A 50 -9.62 11.63 8.43
C VAL A 50 -9.43 10.69 9.61
N LEU A 51 -9.88 9.44 9.45
CA LEU A 51 -9.55 8.31 10.29
C LEU A 51 -8.88 7.24 9.41
N VAL A 52 -7.76 6.68 9.86
CA VAL A 52 -7.02 5.63 9.17
C VAL A 52 -6.75 4.46 10.10
N VAL A 53 -6.85 3.24 9.57
CA VAL A 53 -6.22 2.04 10.10
C VAL A 53 -5.03 1.73 9.20
N ALA A 54 -3.82 1.98 9.69
CA ALA A 54 -2.60 1.81 8.93
C ALA A 54 -2.12 0.36 9.06
N ASN A 55 -2.40 -0.46 8.05
CA ASN A 55 -2.00 -1.87 8.00
C ASN A 55 -1.53 -2.25 6.59
N ALA A 56 -0.37 -1.77 6.16
CA ALA A 56 0.11 -1.92 4.78
C ALA A 56 1.23 -2.97 4.66
N ALA A 57 1.34 -3.63 3.49
CA ALA A 57 2.49 -4.48 3.18
C ALA A 57 3.76 -3.64 3.06
N GLY A 58 3.65 -2.46 2.47
CA GLY A 58 4.74 -1.50 2.34
C GLY A 58 5.16 -0.84 3.65
N SER A 59 6.30 -0.16 3.58
CA SER A 59 6.89 0.53 4.72
C SER A 59 6.46 2.00 4.77
N ALA A 60 6.12 2.50 5.96
CA ALA A 60 6.03 3.94 6.21
C ALA A 60 7.41 4.59 6.45
N LEU A 61 8.43 3.78 6.66
CA LEU A 61 9.80 4.18 6.91
C LEU A 61 10.60 4.26 5.60
N ASP A 62 11.34 5.35 5.43
CA ASP A 62 12.45 5.43 4.48
C ASP A 62 13.60 4.52 4.97
N PRO A 63 13.95 3.45 4.22
CA PRO A 63 14.97 2.50 4.63
C PRO A 63 16.39 3.07 4.63
N GLY A 64 16.63 4.25 4.05
CA GLY A 64 17.96 4.88 4.07
C GLY A 64 18.18 5.78 5.28
N THR A 65 17.12 6.26 5.92
CA THR A 65 17.22 7.34 6.93
C THR A 65 16.45 7.08 8.22
N GLY A 66 15.49 6.16 8.22
CA GLY A 66 14.57 5.98 9.35
C GLY A 66 13.54 7.11 9.49
N ALA A 67 13.47 8.05 8.54
CA ALA A 67 12.41 9.05 8.49
C ALA A 67 11.09 8.41 8.05
N LEU A 68 9.96 8.93 8.54
CA LEU A 68 8.64 8.51 8.04
C LEU A 68 8.33 9.28 6.75
N TYR A 69 7.96 8.60 5.67
CA TYR A 69 7.69 9.27 4.38
C TYR A 69 6.64 10.38 4.50
N GLY A 70 5.59 10.16 5.30
CA GLY A 70 4.54 11.16 5.47
C GLY A 70 5.02 12.46 6.15
N GLU A 71 6.17 12.48 6.80
CA GLU A 71 6.71 13.70 7.40
C GLU A 71 7.24 14.70 6.38
N PHE A 72 7.62 14.25 5.18
CA PHE A 72 7.98 15.14 4.07
C PHE A 72 6.81 16.01 3.61
N PHE A 73 5.57 15.60 3.89
CA PHE A 73 4.35 16.25 3.42
C PHE A 73 3.52 16.87 4.56
N ALA A 74 3.86 16.61 5.83
CA ALA A 74 3.04 17.02 6.98
C ALA A 74 3.02 18.54 7.24
N GLY A 75 3.74 19.36 6.46
CA GLY A 75 3.65 20.83 6.48
C GLY A 75 4.12 21.50 7.78
N ARG A 76 4.90 20.82 8.62
CA ARG A 76 5.29 21.30 9.98
C ARG A 76 6.77 21.64 10.13
N GLY A 77 7.46 22.00 9.05
CA GLY A 77 8.88 22.37 9.07
C GLY A 77 9.80 21.25 8.59
N PRO A 78 11.13 21.37 8.80
CA PRO A 78 12.10 20.41 8.29
C PRO A 78 11.87 19.02 8.90
N VAL A 79 12.00 17.99 8.07
CA VAL A 79 11.96 16.60 8.53
C VAL A 79 13.13 16.37 9.49
N THR A 80 12.83 15.82 10.66
CA THR A 80 13.86 15.43 11.63
C THR A 80 14.32 14.03 11.29
N TYR A 81 15.58 13.90 10.91
CA TYR A 81 16.19 12.60 10.62
C TYR A 81 16.79 12.00 11.88
N PRO A 82 16.52 10.71 12.17
CA PRO A 82 17.32 9.96 13.13
C PRO A 82 18.81 10.03 12.78
N SER A 83 19.67 10.03 13.81
CA SER A 83 21.11 9.89 13.56
C SER A 83 21.40 8.54 12.89
N PRO A 84 22.44 8.44 12.05
CA PRO A 84 22.80 7.17 11.38
C PRO A 84 23.00 6.00 12.37
N GLU A 85 23.61 6.25 13.53
CA GLU A 85 23.83 5.22 14.56
C GLU A 85 22.51 4.69 15.14
N VAL A 86 21.55 5.58 15.41
CA VAL A 86 20.20 5.20 15.87
C VAL A 86 19.48 4.39 14.80
N HIS A 87 19.58 4.80 13.53
CA HIS A 87 18.95 4.09 12.42
C HIS A 87 19.55 2.70 12.22
N GLU A 88 20.88 2.57 12.24
CA GLU A 88 21.56 1.28 12.12
C GLU A 88 21.18 0.33 13.28
N ALA A 89 21.09 0.85 14.51
CA ALA A 89 20.63 0.08 15.66
C ALA A 89 19.16 -0.36 15.53
N ALA A 90 18.30 0.53 15.03
CA ALA A 90 16.89 0.23 14.78
C ALA A 90 16.72 -0.88 13.72
N ASP A 91 17.47 -0.81 12.62
CA ASP A 91 17.44 -1.81 11.55
C ASP A 91 17.90 -3.18 12.04
N LYS A 92 18.98 -3.23 12.85
CA LYS A 92 19.43 -4.47 13.50
C LYS A 92 18.37 -5.06 14.41
N ARG A 93 17.67 -4.24 15.20
CA ARG A 93 16.58 -4.70 16.08
C ARG A 93 15.39 -5.22 15.29
N LEU A 94 15.01 -4.54 14.21
CA LEU A 94 13.98 -5.02 13.30
C LEU A 94 14.38 -6.36 12.67
N ALA A 95 15.63 -6.50 12.19
CA ALA A 95 16.19 -7.73 11.61
C ALA A 95 16.14 -8.89 12.59
N HIS A 96 16.64 -8.68 13.80
CA HIS A 96 16.61 -9.68 14.86
C HIS A 96 15.18 -10.12 15.19
N THR A 97 14.26 -9.17 15.32
CA THR A 97 12.87 -9.43 15.65
C THR A 97 12.15 -10.20 14.53
N ALA A 98 12.36 -9.80 13.28
CA ALA A 98 11.77 -10.49 12.13
C ALA A 98 12.28 -11.93 12.01
N ALA A 99 13.59 -12.17 12.23
CA ALA A 99 14.13 -13.53 12.26
C ALA A 99 13.55 -14.37 13.40
N ALA A 100 13.29 -13.77 14.57
CA ALA A 100 12.71 -14.45 15.72
C ALA A 100 11.21 -14.77 15.56
N ASN A 101 10.47 -13.98 14.77
CA ASN A 101 9.05 -14.22 14.49
C ASN A 101 8.82 -15.37 13.49
N GLY A 102 9.88 -15.93 12.90
CA GLY A 102 9.80 -16.86 11.77
C GLY A 102 9.65 -16.12 10.43
N PRO A 103 9.84 -16.82 9.29
CA PRO A 103 9.82 -16.15 7.99
C PRO A 103 8.45 -15.51 7.73
N ALA A 104 8.43 -14.21 7.47
CA ALA A 104 7.39 -13.62 6.65
C ALA A 104 7.47 -14.28 5.26
N PRO A 105 6.35 -14.59 4.59
CA PRO A 105 6.40 -15.14 3.25
C PRO A 105 7.12 -14.14 2.33
N LEU A 106 8.14 -14.65 1.66
CA LEU A 106 9.14 -13.87 0.96
C LEU A 106 8.52 -13.07 -0.20
N SER A 107 8.79 -11.76 -0.23
CA SER A 107 8.98 -11.04 -1.50
C SER A 107 10.49 -10.90 -1.71
N ASP A 108 11.12 -11.92 -2.29
CA ASP A 108 12.52 -11.86 -2.65
C ASP A 108 12.69 -10.85 -3.81
N ASN A 109 13.36 -9.75 -3.53
CA ASN A 109 14.09 -8.93 -4.49
C ASN A 109 15.22 -8.22 -3.74
N ALA A 110 16.23 -9.00 -3.34
CA ALA A 110 17.53 -8.48 -2.95
C ALA A 110 18.59 -9.31 -3.69
N GLU A 111 19.12 -8.74 -4.78
CA GLU A 111 20.37 -9.22 -5.37
C GLU A 111 21.44 -9.25 -4.29
N THR A 112 21.92 -10.46 -3.95
CA THR A 112 23.10 -10.63 -3.12
C THR A 112 24.21 -11.20 -3.99
N SER A 113 25.14 -10.32 -4.37
CA SER A 113 26.45 -10.68 -4.90
C SER A 113 27.33 -11.16 -3.74
N GLY A 114 27.88 -12.38 -3.83
CA GLY A 114 28.78 -12.92 -2.82
C GLY A 114 29.26 -14.35 -3.09
N THR A 115 30.57 -14.47 -3.31
CA THR A 115 31.39 -15.56 -3.83
C THR A 115 31.73 -16.68 -2.82
N THR A 116 32.08 -17.89 -3.31
CA THR A 116 33.23 -18.80 -2.93
C THR A 116 32.98 -20.20 -3.55
N GLY A 117 33.80 -20.73 -4.49
CA GLY A 117 35.06 -21.50 -4.34
C GLY A 117 34.79 -22.99 -4.69
N THR A 118 35.60 -23.84 -5.34
CA THR A 118 36.97 -23.84 -5.89
C THR A 118 37.17 -25.13 -6.76
N THR A 119 37.94 -25.00 -7.86
CA THR A 119 38.92 -25.95 -8.45
C THR A 119 38.53 -27.31 -9.07
N GLU A 120 38.90 -27.53 -10.35
CA GLU A 120 39.86 -28.59 -10.75
C GLU A 120 40.44 -28.43 -12.20
N THR A 121 41.78 -28.45 -12.24
CA THR A 121 42.77 -28.92 -13.25
C THR A 121 42.81 -28.48 -14.74
N THR A 122 44.01 -28.06 -15.13
CA THR A 122 44.61 -27.76 -16.45
C THR A 122 44.89 -28.96 -17.37
N SER A 123 44.78 -28.77 -18.70
CA SER A 123 45.73 -29.31 -19.70
C SER A 123 45.70 -28.62 -21.09
N THR A 124 46.89 -28.16 -21.49
CA THR A 124 47.57 -28.16 -22.82
C THR A 124 46.99 -27.56 -24.13
N THR A 125 47.90 -26.81 -24.77
CA THR A 125 48.01 -26.11 -26.08
C THR A 125 47.73 -26.87 -27.39
N GLY A 126 47.26 -26.12 -28.41
CA GLY A 126 47.39 -26.35 -29.87
C GLY A 126 46.08 -26.03 -30.63
N THR A 127 45.98 -25.39 -31.81
CA THR A 127 46.87 -24.88 -32.87
C THR A 127 46.09 -23.87 -33.75
N THR A 128 46.82 -23.02 -34.48
CA THR A 128 46.39 -21.96 -35.43
C THR A 128 45.66 -22.45 -36.71
N GLY A 129 44.73 -21.63 -37.23
CA GLY A 129 44.20 -21.59 -38.63
C GLY A 129 42.65 -21.74 -38.71
N SER A 130 41.86 -20.98 -39.47
CA SER A 130 42.08 -20.21 -40.72
C SER A 130 41.21 -18.93 -40.81
N SER A 131 41.57 -18.03 -41.73
CA SER A 131 40.88 -16.77 -42.07
C SER A 131 39.69 -16.91 -43.04
N GLY A 132 38.79 -15.91 -43.00
CA GLY A 132 37.77 -15.57 -44.02
C GLY A 132 36.35 -15.60 -43.43
N THR A 133 35.44 -14.63 -43.59
CA THR A 133 35.26 -13.54 -44.57
C THR A 133 34.48 -12.37 -43.94
N THR A 134 34.62 -11.17 -44.51
CA THR A 134 33.87 -9.94 -44.17
C THR A 134 32.56 -9.79 -44.93
N SER A 135 31.64 -9.02 -44.33
CA SER A 135 30.32 -8.51 -44.79
C SER A 135 29.18 -9.54 -44.76
N THR A 136 28.04 -9.25 -44.13
CA THR A 136 27.04 -8.27 -44.62
C THR A 136 26.34 -7.46 -43.51
N THR A 137 25.99 -6.22 -43.86
CA THR A 137 25.15 -5.26 -43.13
C THR A 137 23.79 -5.85 -42.74
N GLY A 138 23.35 -5.64 -41.49
CA GLY A 138 22.04 -6.07 -40.99
C GLY A 138 20.87 -5.28 -41.60
N PRO A 139 19.66 -5.87 -41.66
CA PRO A 139 18.50 -5.23 -42.30
C PRO A 139 17.97 -4.04 -41.47
N THR A 140 17.56 -2.98 -42.18
CA THR A 140 16.84 -1.81 -41.66
C THR A 140 15.49 -2.21 -41.03
N GLY A 141 15.21 -1.74 -39.81
CA GLY A 141 13.95 -1.98 -39.11
C GLY A 141 12.73 -1.30 -39.75
N PRO A 142 11.50 -1.81 -39.55
CA PRO A 142 10.30 -1.25 -40.16
C PRO A 142 9.90 0.11 -39.58
N THR A 143 9.43 0.99 -40.47
CA THR A 143 8.88 2.32 -40.18
C THR A 143 7.60 2.23 -39.33
N GLY A 144 7.53 3.00 -38.23
CA GLY A 144 6.36 3.04 -37.34
C GLY A 144 5.14 3.76 -37.95
N PRO A 145 3.91 3.46 -37.48
CA PRO A 145 2.69 4.04 -38.04
C PRO A 145 2.45 5.50 -37.62
N THR A 146 1.87 6.26 -38.56
CA THR A 146 1.50 7.69 -38.49
C THR A 146 0.37 7.98 -37.48
N ALA A 147 0.42 9.15 -36.84
CA ALA A 147 -0.52 9.66 -35.84
C ALA A 147 -1.98 9.91 -36.36
N PRO A 148 -2.99 9.94 -35.48
CA PRO A 148 -4.41 9.82 -35.86
C PRO A 148 -5.12 11.12 -36.27
N THR A 149 -6.18 10.97 -37.09
CA THR A 149 -7.13 12.03 -37.48
C THR A 149 -8.27 12.18 -36.45
N ALA A 150 -8.74 13.41 -36.24
CA ALA A 150 -9.73 13.82 -35.23
C ALA A 150 -11.17 13.23 -35.41
N PRO A 151 -11.99 13.17 -34.35
CA PRO A 151 -13.24 12.38 -34.33
C PRO A 151 -14.50 13.12 -34.87
N THR A 152 -15.38 12.34 -35.50
CA THR A 152 -16.77 12.72 -35.87
C THR A 152 -17.75 12.24 -34.79
N ALA A 153 -18.80 13.02 -34.52
CA ALA A 153 -19.78 12.85 -33.42
C ALA A 153 -20.59 11.52 -33.46
N PRO A 154 -21.09 11.01 -32.32
CA PRO A 154 -21.65 9.65 -32.21
C PRO A 154 -23.14 9.53 -32.57
N THR A 155 -23.47 8.45 -33.28
CA THR A 155 -24.83 7.89 -33.44
C THR A 155 -25.09 6.87 -32.32
N ALA A 156 -26.33 6.81 -31.81
CA ALA A 156 -26.75 6.02 -30.65
C ALA A 156 -26.53 4.49 -30.78
N PRO A 157 -26.27 3.75 -29.67
CA PRO A 157 -26.03 2.31 -29.72
C PRO A 157 -27.31 1.47 -29.73
N THR A 158 -27.39 0.55 -30.69
CA THR A 158 -28.29 -0.62 -30.69
C THR A 158 -27.68 -1.73 -29.82
N ALA A 159 -28.51 -2.42 -29.03
CA ALA A 159 -28.09 -3.47 -28.09
C ALA A 159 -27.42 -4.69 -28.78
N PRO A 160 -26.41 -5.33 -28.16
CA PRO A 160 -25.84 -6.56 -28.72
C PRO A 160 -26.68 -7.80 -28.36
N THR A 161 -27.08 -8.53 -29.41
CA THR A 161 -27.61 -9.90 -29.37
C THR A 161 -26.51 -10.87 -28.96
N GLY A 162 -26.82 -11.79 -28.04
CA GLY A 162 -25.87 -12.77 -27.50
C GLY A 162 -25.36 -13.78 -28.54
N SER A 163 -24.09 -14.18 -28.43
CA SER A 163 -23.49 -15.24 -29.23
C SER A 163 -23.67 -16.60 -28.55
N THR A 164 -24.39 -17.50 -29.23
CA THR A 164 -24.50 -18.93 -28.91
C THR A 164 -23.12 -19.60 -29.01
N GLY A 165 -22.65 -20.22 -27.93
CA GLY A 165 -21.42 -21.02 -27.92
C GLY A 165 -21.64 -22.42 -28.51
N SER A 166 -20.61 -22.96 -29.16
CA SER A 166 -20.59 -24.28 -29.79
C SER A 166 -20.53 -25.43 -28.77
N THR A 167 -21.32 -26.48 -29.03
CA THR A 167 -21.32 -27.73 -28.27
C THR A 167 -19.98 -28.47 -28.43
N GLY A 168 -19.26 -28.70 -27.33
CA GLY A 168 -18.06 -29.54 -27.29
C GLY A 168 -18.39 -31.03 -27.20
N SER A 169 -17.55 -31.88 -27.79
CA SER A 169 -17.69 -33.34 -27.84
C SER A 169 -17.54 -34.02 -26.47
N THR A 170 -18.42 -34.96 -26.16
CA THR A 170 -18.40 -35.84 -24.98
C THR A 170 -17.09 -36.62 -24.86
N GLY A 171 -16.34 -36.41 -23.77
CA GLY A 171 -15.18 -37.23 -23.40
C GLY A 171 -15.60 -38.52 -22.68
N THR A 172 -14.80 -39.58 -22.81
CA THR A 172 -15.06 -40.92 -22.25
C THR A 172 -14.94 -40.96 -20.72
N THR A 173 -15.84 -41.73 -20.10
CA THR A 173 -15.91 -42.00 -18.65
C THR A 173 -14.60 -42.61 -18.11
N GLY A 174 -13.93 -41.91 -17.20
CA GLY A 174 -12.82 -42.45 -16.42
C GLY A 174 -13.29 -43.39 -15.31
N THR A 175 -12.46 -44.38 -14.97
CA THR A 175 -12.76 -45.42 -13.98
C THR A 175 -12.82 -44.87 -12.55
N THR A 176 -13.78 -45.37 -11.77
CA THR A 176 -14.00 -45.08 -10.35
C THR A 176 -12.76 -45.40 -9.51
N GLY A 177 -12.16 -44.37 -8.90
CA GLY A 177 -11.10 -44.52 -7.90
C GLY A 177 -11.65 -44.96 -6.55
N THR A 178 -10.88 -45.77 -5.83
CA THR A 178 -11.22 -46.36 -4.54
C THR A 178 -11.28 -45.32 -3.40
N THR A 179 -12.22 -45.52 -2.48
CA THR A 179 -12.47 -44.72 -1.27
C THR A 179 -11.20 -44.59 -0.41
N GLY A 180 -10.66 -43.37 -0.34
CA GLY A 180 -9.56 -42.99 0.55
C GLY A 180 -10.04 -42.68 1.97
N THR A 181 -9.25 -43.12 2.95
CA THR A 181 -9.47 -43.07 4.40
C THR A 181 -9.42 -41.65 5.00
N THR A 182 -10.08 -41.51 6.15
CA THR A 182 -10.29 -40.29 6.95
C THR A 182 -9.04 -39.44 7.18
N ALA A 183 -9.23 -38.13 7.04
CA ALA A 183 -8.25 -37.06 7.12
C ALA A 183 -7.54 -36.91 8.47
N THR A 184 -6.22 -36.73 8.42
CA THR A 184 -5.44 -35.88 9.34
C THR A 184 -4.26 -35.27 8.57
N THR A 185 -4.48 -34.14 7.92
CA THR A 185 -3.38 -33.25 7.50
C THR A 185 -3.86 -31.81 7.56
N GLY A 186 -3.42 -31.08 8.58
CA GLY A 186 -3.45 -29.62 8.56
C GLY A 186 -2.50 -29.15 7.47
N THR A 187 -3.02 -28.87 6.28
CA THR A 187 -2.31 -28.10 5.28
C THR A 187 -2.41 -26.63 5.69
N THR A 188 -1.27 -26.07 6.11
CA THR A 188 -1.08 -24.62 6.19
C THR A 188 -1.33 -24.08 4.79
N LYS A 189 -2.51 -23.53 4.56
CA LYS A 189 -2.78 -22.75 3.36
C LYS A 189 -1.77 -21.60 3.39
N ASN A 190 -0.86 -21.59 2.41
CA ASN A 190 -0.02 -20.43 2.09
C ASN A 190 -0.94 -19.31 1.58
N ASP A 191 -1.81 -18.78 2.44
CA ASP A 191 -2.43 -17.49 2.22
C ASP A 191 -1.32 -16.49 2.58
N ALA A 192 -0.70 -15.90 1.55
CA ALA A 192 0.16 -14.75 1.79
C ALA A 192 -0.64 -13.74 2.65
N PRO A 193 -0.07 -13.21 3.75
CA PRO A 193 -0.76 -12.27 4.61
C PRO A 193 -1.21 -11.11 3.73
N LEU A 194 -2.52 -10.90 3.72
CA LEU A 194 -3.14 -9.77 3.04
C LEU A 194 -3.03 -8.57 3.99
N ASN A 195 -2.48 -7.49 3.48
CA ASN A 195 -2.43 -6.21 4.17
C ASN A 195 -3.58 -5.34 3.64
N THR A 196 -4.03 -4.35 4.40
CA THR A 196 -5.15 -3.47 4.04
C THR A 196 -5.05 -2.15 4.81
N THR A 197 -4.73 -1.05 4.13
CA THR A 197 -4.94 0.28 4.72
C THR A 197 -6.39 0.72 4.52
N LEU A 198 -7.09 1.01 5.62
CA LEU A 198 -8.47 1.51 5.55
C LEU A 198 -8.51 2.98 5.96
N ALA A 199 -9.14 3.84 5.16
CA ALA A 199 -9.32 5.24 5.50
C ALA A 199 -10.77 5.70 5.34
N VAL A 200 -11.18 6.64 6.18
CA VAL A 200 -12.42 7.39 6.04
C VAL A 200 -12.09 8.87 6.02
N VAL A 201 -12.45 9.56 4.94
CA VAL A 201 -12.40 11.02 4.81
C VAL A 201 -13.79 11.57 5.05
N ALA A 202 -13.97 12.32 6.13
CA ALA A 202 -15.21 12.97 6.49
C ALA A 202 -15.13 14.48 6.25
N THR A 203 -16.21 15.08 5.78
CA THR A 203 -16.34 16.53 5.67
C THR A 203 -17.75 16.99 6.01
N ASP A 204 -17.88 18.23 6.47
CA ASP A 204 -19.17 18.86 6.69
C ASP A 204 -19.73 19.60 5.45
N ALA A 205 -18.97 19.57 4.34
CA ALA A 205 -19.40 20.09 3.05
C ALA A 205 -20.58 19.33 2.43
N VAL A 206 -21.41 20.02 1.66
CA VAL A 206 -22.41 19.43 0.76
C VAL A 206 -21.71 18.90 -0.47
N LEU A 207 -21.61 17.58 -0.58
CA LEU A 207 -21.03 16.89 -1.75
C LEU A 207 -22.06 16.00 -2.44
N THR A 208 -22.04 15.99 -3.76
CA THR A 208 -22.68 14.93 -4.54
C THR A 208 -21.92 13.61 -4.40
N ARG A 209 -22.55 12.48 -4.74
CA ARG A 209 -21.90 11.16 -4.72
C ARG A 209 -20.64 11.11 -5.60
N ALA A 210 -20.67 11.76 -6.76
CA ALA A 210 -19.52 11.81 -7.68
C ALA A 210 -18.36 12.64 -7.08
N GLN A 211 -18.66 13.77 -6.42
CA GLN A 211 -17.64 14.56 -5.73
C GLN A 211 -17.06 13.80 -4.54
N ALA A 212 -17.89 13.12 -3.73
CA ALA A 212 -17.41 12.26 -2.66
C ALA A 212 -16.52 11.11 -3.18
N GLN A 213 -16.91 10.47 -4.29
CA GLN A 213 -16.06 9.47 -4.95
C GLN A 213 -14.72 10.06 -5.40
N LYS A 214 -14.71 11.31 -5.90
CA LYS A 214 -13.47 12.01 -6.25
C LYS A 214 -12.62 12.29 -5.01
N VAL A 215 -13.21 12.70 -3.89
CA VAL A 215 -12.51 12.86 -2.60
C VAL A 215 -11.84 11.54 -2.18
N ALA A 216 -12.59 10.43 -2.19
CA ALA A 216 -12.05 9.12 -1.85
C ALA A 216 -10.88 8.73 -2.76
N GLY A 217 -11.03 8.89 -4.08
CA GLY A 217 -9.97 8.55 -5.04
C GLY A 217 -8.71 9.41 -4.88
N THR A 218 -8.86 10.71 -4.64
CA THR A 218 -7.70 11.61 -4.47
C THR A 218 -6.99 11.40 -3.13
N ALA A 219 -7.72 10.95 -2.11
CA ALA A 219 -7.16 10.64 -0.80
C ALA A 219 -6.19 9.44 -0.80
N HIS A 220 -6.26 8.54 -1.80
CA HIS A 220 -5.24 7.50 -2.01
C HIS A 220 -3.84 8.09 -2.28
N ASP A 221 -3.75 9.30 -2.84
CA ASP A 221 -2.46 10.00 -3.00
C ASP A 221 -1.78 10.20 -1.64
N GLY A 222 -2.57 10.38 -0.58
CA GLY A 222 -2.07 10.48 0.78
C GLY A 222 -1.48 9.18 1.33
N ILE A 223 -2.04 8.03 0.94
CA ILE A 223 -1.49 6.72 1.29
C ILE A 223 -0.12 6.57 0.61
N ALA A 224 -0.04 6.88 -0.70
CA ALA A 224 1.19 6.79 -1.48
C ALA A 224 2.31 7.75 -1.01
N ARG A 225 1.96 8.88 -0.40
CA ARG A 225 2.93 9.81 0.23
C ARG A 225 3.46 9.30 1.57
N ALA A 226 2.71 8.44 2.27
CA ALA A 226 3.07 7.97 3.61
C ALA A 226 3.66 6.56 3.64
N VAL A 227 3.39 5.74 2.61
CA VAL A 227 3.77 4.33 2.58
C VAL A 227 4.35 3.99 1.20
N ARG A 228 5.36 3.12 1.18
CA ARG A 228 6.00 2.64 -0.05
C ARG A 228 6.47 1.18 0.07
N PRO A 229 6.16 0.30 -0.91
CA PRO A 229 5.15 0.46 -1.97
C PRO A 229 3.71 0.44 -1.39
N VAL A 230 2.71 0.76 -2.21
CA VAL A 230 1.27 0.72 -1.87
C VAL A 230 0.49 0.14 -3.04
N HIS A 231 -0.78 -0.20 -2.83
CA HIS A 231 -1.67 -0.70 -3.88
C HIS A 231 -1.17 -1.97 -4.57
N LEU A 232 -0.38 -2.80 -3.87
CA LEU A 232 0.06 -4.09 -4.38
C LEU A 232 -1.12 -5.08 -4.45
N LEU A 233 -0.91 -6.21 -5.13
CA LEU A 233 -1.93 -7.26 -5.27
C LEU A 233 -2.37 -7.86 -3.92
N ASN A 234 -1.52 -7.76 -2.89
CA ASN A 234 -1.79 -8.19 -1.53
C ASN A 234 -2.18 -7.05 -0.59
N ASP A 235 -2.38 -5.82 -1.10
CA ASP A 235 -2.88 -4.66 -0.35
C ASP A 235 -4.35 -4.39 -0.70
N GLY A 236 -5.22 -4.46 0.30
CA GLY A 236 -6.64 -4.13 0.22
C GLY A 236 -6.95 -2.65 0.45
N ASP A 237 -6.07 -1.73 0.03
CA ASP A 237 -6.18 -0.30 0.34
C ASP A 237 -7.54 0.27 -0.11
N THR A 238 -8.30 0.83 0.84
CA THR A 238 -9.66 1.31 0.59
C THR A 238 -9.91 2.63 1.32
N VAL A 239 -10.38 3.64 0.58
CA VAL A 239 -10.82 4.92 1.14
C VAL A 239 -12.33 5.12 0.96
N PHE A 240 -13.01 5.46 2.04
CA PHE A 240 -14.41 5.92 2.03
C PHE A 240 -14.46 7.43 2.22
N ALA A 241 -15.35 8.11 1.49
CA ALA A 241 -15.64 9.52 1.71
C ALA A 241 -17.06 9.70 2.24
N VAL A 242 -17.22 10.52 3.28
CA VAL A 242 -18.48 10.82 3.95
C VAL A 242 -18.66 12.33 4.02
N ALA A 243 -19.86 12.80 3.68
CA ALA A 243 -20.23 14.21 3.71
C ALA A 243 -21.50 14.38 4.55
N THR A 244 -21.46 15.18 5.62
CA THR A 244 -22.66 15.42 6.45
C THR A 244 -23.61 16.44 5.84
N GLY A 245 -23.15 17.21 4.84
CA GLY A 245 -24.00 18.11 4.06
C GLY A 245 -24.51 19.33 4.81
N THR A 246 -23.77 19.82 5.79
CA THR A 246 -24.18 20.95 6.63
C THR A 246 -23.66 22.31 6.15
N ARG A 247 -22.64 22.34 5.27
CA ARG A 247 -22.05 23.56 4.71
C ARG A 247 -22.00 23.53 3.19
N PRO A 248 -22.57 24.51 2.47
CA PRO A 248 -22.48 24.55 1.01
C PRO A 248 -21.04 24.81 0.56
N LEU A 249 -20.66 24.24 -0.58
CA LEU A 249 -19.49 24.71 -1.33
C LEU A 249 -19.77 26.10 -1.88
N ASP A 250 -18.73 26.93 -2.00
CA ASP A 250 -18.85 28.24 -2.63
C ASP A 250 -19.22 28.08 -4.11
N ALA A 251 -20.46 28.44 -4.45
CA ALA A 251 -20.99 28.35 -5.80
C ALA A 251 -20.33 29.32 -6.79
N ALA A 252 -19.71 30.40 -6.30
CA ALA A 252 -18.97 31.34 -7.13
C ALA A 252 -17.55 30.83 -7.46
N ASN A 253 -17.04 29.86 -6.71
CA ASN A 253 -15.72 29.27 -6.91
C ASN A 253 -15.83 27.84 -7.49
N PRO A 254 -15.63 27.66 -8.81
CA PRO A 254 -15.69 26.33 -9.44
C PRO A 254 -14.58 25.38 -8.95
N LEU A 255 -13.58 25.89 -8.24
CA LEU A 255 -12.47 25.13 -7.67
C LEU A 255 -12.59 24.90 -6.16
N ALA A 256 -13.71 25.29 -5.52
CA ALA A 256 -13.92 25.11 -4.08
C ALA A 256 -13.74 23.66 -3.61
N LEU A 257 -14.06 22.69 -4.47
CA LEU A 257 -13.85 21.26 -4.18
C LEU A 257 -12.36 20.91 -4.04
N ASN A 258 -11.46 21.59 -4.77
CA ASN A 258 -10.03 21.27 -4.77
C ASN A 258 -9.39 21.41 -3.40
N GLU A 259 -9.87 22.35 -2.57
CA GLU A 259 -9.39 22.49 -1.19
C GLU A 259 -9.69 21.23 -0.37
N ILE A 260 -10.88 20.64 -0.54
CA ILE A 260 -11.26 19.38 0.13
C ILE A 260 -10.45 18.20 -0.43
N LEU A 261 -10.23 18.16 -1.75
CA LEU A 261 -9.43 17.10 -2.38
C LEU A 261 -7.98 17.10 -1.86
N ALA A 262 -7.35 18.28 -1.84
CA ALA A 262 -5.99 18.45 -1.33
C ALA A 262 -5.90 18.13 0.16
N ALA A 263 -6.80 18.72 0.96
CA ALA A 263 -6.84 18.46 2.40
C ALA A 263 -7.09 16.98 2.72
N GLY A 264 -7.93 16.29 1.96
CA GLY A 264 -8.17 14.85 2.12
C GLY A 264 -6.89 14.03 1.98
N ALA A 265 -6.11 14.26 0.93
CA ALA A 265 -4.83 13.56 0.72
C ALA A 265 -3.79 13.91 1.79
N ASP A 266 -3.66 15.18 2.16
CA ASP A 266 -2.70 15.63 3.17
C ASP A 266 -3.05 15.08 4.57
N LEU A 267 -4.34 15.04 4.91
CA LEU A 267 -4.81 14.50 6.17
C LEU A 267 -4.70 12.97 6.25
N VAL A 268 -4.88 12.23 5.15
CA VAL A 268 -4.56 10.79 5.11
C VAL A 268 -3.08 10.56 5.38
N THR A 269 -2.20 11.31 4.71
CA THR A 269 -0.75 11.24 4.93
C THR A 269 -0.41 11.44 6.41
N ARG A 270 -0.99 12.49 7.01
CA ARG A 270 -0.78 12.85 8.41
C ARG A 270 -1.38 11.83 9.39
N ALA A 271 -2.55 11.28 9.09
CA ALA A 271 -3.20 10.27 9.92
C ALA A 271 -2.39 8.97 9.95
N ILE A 272 -1.78 8.56 8.84
CA ILE A 272 -0.87 7.40 8.82
C ILE A 272 0.36 7.64 9.71
N VAL A 273 1.00 8.83 9.60
CA VAL A 273 2.14 9.17 10.47
C VAL A 273 1.73 9.13 11.95
N ARG A 274 0.54 9.64 12.29
CA ARG A 274 0.02 9.59 13.65
C ARG A 274 -0.27 8.16 14.11
N ALA A 275 -0.85 7.31 13.25
CA ALA A 275 -1.09 5.91 13.56
C ALA A 275 0.22 5.18 13.93
N VAL A 276 1.25 5.33 13.10
CA VAL A 276 2.57 4.70 13.32
C VAL A 276 3.25 5.24 14.59
N ARG A 277 3.11 6.54 14.88
CA ARG A 277 3.70 7.16 16.08
C ARG A 277 2.93 6.86 17.37
N ALA A 278 1.61 6.68 17.30
CA ALA A 278 0.77 6.36 18.45
C ALA A 278 0.78 4.86 18.79
N ALA A 279 1.28 4.01 17.88
CA ALA A 279 1.37 2.58 18.10
C ALA A 279 2.43 2.22 19.14
N GLU A 280 2.14 1.20 19.95
CA GLU A 280 3.06 0.65 20.95
C GLU A 280 3.57 -0.72 20.51
N SER A 281 4.78 -1.10 20.95
CA SER A 281 5.29 -2.45 20.67
C SER A 281 4.42 -3.51 21.33
N VAL A 282 4.24 -4.63 20.64
CA VAL A 282 3.47 -5.76 21.15
C VAL A 282 4.31 -7.02 21.09
N LYS A 283 4.28 -7.80 22.17
CA LYS A 283 4.81 -9.16 22.23
C LYS A 283 3.67 -10.12 22.52
N GLY A 284 3.48 -11.09 21.64
CA GLY A 284 2.42 -12.08 21.79
C GLY A 284 2.75 -13.40 21.08
N PRO A 285 1.77 -14.32 21.00
CA PRO A 285 1.96 -15.62 20.35
C PRO A 285 2.38 -15.52 18.88
N GLY A 286 1.99 -14.45 18.19
CA GLY A 286 2.38 -14.16 16.80
C GLY A 286 3.77 -13.52 16.64
N GLY A 287 4.52 -13.37 17.72
CA GLY A 287 5.85 -12.76 17.71
C GLY A 287 5.90 -11.40 18.41
N THR A 288 7.04 -10.73 18.24
CA THR A 288 7.28 -9.37 18.72
C THR A 288 7.19 -8.39 17.55
N HIS A 289 6.44 -7.31 17.69
CA HIS A 289 6.32 -6.28 16.68
C HIS A 289 6.64 -4.93 17.30
N LEU A 290 7.65 -4.25 16.77
CA LEU A 290 8.21 -3.03 17.36
C LEU A 290 7.49 -1.77 16.84
N SER A 291 7.23 -0.82 17.74
CA SER A 291 6.77 0.51 17.36
C SER A 291 7.90 1.38 16.82
N TYR A 292 7.52 2.42 16.08
CA TYR A 292 8.48 3.44 15.65
C TYR A 292 9.14 4.12 16.86
N SER A 293 8.36 4.46 17.89
CA SER A 293 8.89 5.17 19.07
C SER A 293 9.84 4.35 19.92
N ASP A 294 9.72 3.03 19.96
CA ASP A 294 10.69 2.19 20.67
C ASP A 294 12.02 2.05 19.93
N LEU A 295 12.03 2.35 18.63
CA LEU A 295 13.22 2.30 17.77
C LEU A 295 13.92 3.66 17.69
N TYR A 296 13.14 4.74 17.55
CA TYR A 296 13.63 6.07 17.21
C TYR A 296 13.34 7.13 18.28
N GLY A 297 12.66 6.75 19.36
CA GLY A 297 12.26 7.65 20.44
C GLY A 297 10.91 8.34 20.22
N PRO A 298 10.39 9.03 21.26
CA PRO A 298 9.20 9.87 21.12
C PRO A 298 9.51 11.08 20.23
N ARG A 299 8.46 11.71 19.69
CA ARG A 299 8.60 12.95 18.92
C ARG A 299 9.11 14.06 19.86
N ALA A 300 10.18 14.76 19.48
CA ALA A 300 10.60 15.97 20.20
C ALA A 300 9.44 16.98 20.17
N HIS A 301 9.07 17.51 21.34
CA HIS A 301 7.98 18.47 21.54
C HIS A 301 8.36 19.87 21.08
#